data_AF-A0A7J8SGE0-F1
#
_entry.id   AF-A0A7J8SGE0-F1
#
_cell.length_a   1.000
_cell.length_b   1.000
_cell.length_c   1.000
_cell.angle_alpha   90.00
_cell.angle_beta   90.00
_cell.angle_gamma   90.00
#
_symmetry.space_group_name_H-M   'P 1'
#
loop_
_entity.id
_entity.type
_entity.pdbx_description
1 polymer ?
#
loop_
_entity_poly.entity_id
_entity_poly.type
_entity_poly.pdbx_seq_one_letter_code
_entity_poly.pdbx_strand_id
1 'polypeptide(L)'
;GLINLESLDLCKNNLSGVISKSLEKLLHLKHFNVSLNRLEGEIPTEGSFSNFSSTSFMKNYALCGPPRLLVPPCKNDIHGNSEMIILHALRYGLPTIGVVVLLIVLTIMYRRCQRRSTTLPIKDDLLSLKTPRRISHAELSRATNGFEESNMLGSGSFGYVYKGRLSDGMEVAIKVFNLQTEGAFRSFDI
;
A
#
# COMPACT_ATOMS: atom_id res chain seq x y z
N GLY A 1 40.82 11.24 6.40
CA GLY A 1 41.02 10.25 5.31
C GLY A 1 42.44 9.73 5.37
N LEU A 2 42.68 8.50 4.89
CA LEU A 2 43.98 7.80 4.93
C LEU A 2 45.04 8.42 3.98
N ILE A 3 45.13 9.75 3.91
CA ILE A 3 45.94 10.49 2.94
C ILE A 3 47.43 10.21 3.03
N ASN A 4 47.91 9.74 4.19
CA ASN A 4 49.32 9.41 4.44
C ASN A 4 49.58 7.88 4.45
N LEU A 5 48.67 7.09 3.90
CA LEU A 5 48.85 5.64 3.87
C LEU A 5 49.99 5.27 2.93
N GLU A 6 51.03 4.63 3.47
CA GLU A 6 52.19 4.20 2.70
C GLU A 6 52.15 2.73 2.29
N SER A 7 51.46 1.88 3.05
CA SER A 7 51.39 0.44 2.81
C SER A 7 49.98 -0.09 3.05
N LEU A 8 49.49 -0.89 2.11
CA LEU A 8 48.21 -1.59 2.18
C LEU A 8 48.37 -3.02 1.65
N ASP A 9 48.42 -3.98 2.56
CA ASP A 9 48.44 -5.40 2.22
C ASP A 9 47.10 -6.05 2.63
N LEU A 10 46.38 -6.54 1.63
CA LEU A 10 45.10 -7.23 1.73
C LEU A 10 45.16 -8.60 1.04
N CYS A 11 46.35 -9.14 0.83
CA CYS A 11 46.58 -10.43 0.19
C CYS A 11 45.86 -11.58 0.92
N LYS A 12 45.42 -12.62 0.19
CA LYS A 12 44.80 -13.84 0.75
C LYS A 12 43.54 -13.59 1.58
N ASN A 13 42.69 -12.69 1.11
CA ASN A 13 41.38 -12.47 1.70
C ASN A 13 40.27 -12.95 0.76
N ASN A 14 39.02 -12.80 1.18
CA ASN A 14 37.85 -13.10 0.37
C ASN A 14 37.17 -11.82 -0.14
N LEU A 15 37.95 -10.76 -0.41
CA LEU A 15 37.42 -9.49 -0.90
C LEU A 15 36.89 -9.67 -2.32
N SER A 16 35.72 -9.11 -2.59
CA SER A 16 35.05 -9.14 -3.89
C SER A 16 34.66 -7.74 -4.36
N GLY A 17 34.26 -7.64 -5.62
CA GLY A 17 33.91 -6.38 -6.26
C GLY A 17 35.12 -5.66 -6.86
N VAL A 18 34.93 -4.36 -7.14
CA VAL A 18 35.89 -3.55 -7.90
C VAL A 18 36.91 -2.83 -7.01
N ILE A 19 38.14 -2.66 -7.50
CA ILE A 19 39.13 -1.79 -6.87
C ILE A 19 38.70 -0.34 -7.09
N SER A 20 38.34 0.36 -6.02
CA SER A 20 37.83 1.72 -6.13
C SER A 20 38.86 2.69 -6.72
N LYS A 21 38.48 3.44 -7.77
CA LYS A 21 39.31 4.54 -8.34
C LYS A 21 39.68 5.63 -7.33
N SER A 22 38.94 5.73 -6.22
CA SER A 22 39.29 6.66 -5.13
C SER A 22 40.67 6.39 -4.51
N LEU A 23 41.18 5.16 -4.61
CA LEU A 23 42.50 4.77 -4.10
C LEU A 23 43.65 5.41 -4.91
N GLU A 24 43.42 5.91 -6.12
CA GLU A 24 44.41 6.66 -6.90
C GLU A 24 44.80 7.97 -6.21
N LYS A 25 43.96 8.49 -5.30
CA LYS A 25 44.24 9.70 -4.50
C LYS A 25 45.26 9.48 -3.39
N LEU A 26 45.66 8.23 -3.13
CA LEU A 26 46.65 7.90 -2.10
C LEU A 26 48.08 8.08 -2.64
N LEU A 27 48.50 9.35 -2.76
CA LEU A 27 49.78 9.73 -3.39
C LEU A 27 51.02 9.18 -2.65
N HIS A 28 50.90 8.86 -1.37
CA HIS A 28 51.99 8.34 -0.55
C HIS A 28 52.05 6.80 -0.52
N LEU A 29 51.13 6.11 -1.19
CA LEU A 29 51.05 4.65 -1.18
C LEU A 29 52.22 4.06 -1.98
N LYS A 30 53.14 3.40 -1.28
CA LYS A 30 54.34 2.76 -1.83
C LYS A 30 54.19 1.25 -1.98
N HIS A 31 53.40 0.63 -1.11
CA HIS A 31 53.12 -0.80 -1.14
C HIS A 31 51.61 -1.05 -1.23
N PHE A 32 51.21 -1.85 -2.20
CA PHE A 32 49.83 -2.28 -2.39
C PHE A 32 49.81 -3.74 -2.81
N ASN A 33 49.08 -4.58 -2.10
CA ASN A 33 48.93 -5.99 -2.44
C ASN A 33 47.50 -6.44 -2.20
N VAL A 34 46.81 -6.83 -3.26
CA VAL A 34 45.44 -7.36 -3.22
C VAL A 34 45.36 -8.73 -3.91
N SER A 35 46.50 -9.39 -4.06
CA SER A 35 46.56 -10.72 -4.70
C SER A 35 45.78 -11.76 -3.90
N LEU A 36 45.38 -12.85 -4.56
CA LEU A 36 44.67 -13.96 -3.91
C LEU A 36 43.35 -13.51 -3.25
N ASN A 37 42.53 -12.76 -3.98
CA ASN A 37 41.18 -12.33 -3.59
C ASN A 37 40.16 -12.73 -4.69
N ARG A 38 38.93 -12.22 -4.62
CA ARG A 38 37.88 -12.38 -5.63
C ARG A 38 37.52 -11.05 -6.31
N LEU A 39 38.50 -10.17 -6.49
CA LEU A 39 38.27 -8.86 -7.11
C LEU A 39 38.04 -8.99 -8.62
N GLU A 40 37.30 -8.03 -9.17
CA GLU A 40 36.90 -8.00 -10.58
C GLU A 40 36.91 -6.57 -11.14
N GLY A 41 36.89 -6.45 -12.47
CA GLY A 41 36.82 -5.16 -13.16
C GLY A 41 38.19 -4.53 -13.45
N GLU A 42 38.15 -3.27 -13.88
CA GLU A 42 39.33 -2.51 -14.30
C GLU A 42 40.24 -2.16 -13.10
N ILE A 43 41.53 -2.46 -13.24
CA ILE A 43 42.55 -2.01 -12.28
C ILE A 43 42.80 -0.51 -12.49
N PRO A 44 42.69 0.34 -11.44
CA PRO A 44 43.05 1.76 -11.53
C PRO A 44 44.48 1.94 -12.05
N THR A 45 44.72 2.95 -12.86
CA THR A 45 46.01 3.16 -13.55
C THR A 45 46.70 4.45 -13.17
N GLU A 46 45.99 5.40 -12.57
CA GLU A 46 46.53 6.71 -12.21
C GLU A 46 47.21 6.73 -10.84
N GLY A 47 47.96 7.80 -10.57
CA GLY A 47 48.66 7.99 -9.29
C GLY A 47 49.64 6.85 -8.99
N SER A 48 49.67 6.38 -7.74
CA SER A 48 50.59 5.31 -7.32
C SER A 48 50.35 3.97 -8.01
N PHE A 49 49.16 3.73 -8.58
CA PHE A 49 48.85 2.47 -9.27
C PHE A 49 49.64 2.28 -10.57
N SER A 50 50.12 3.37 -11.17
CA SER A 50 51.05 3.32 -12.30
C SER A 50 52.34 2.54 -11.99
N ASN A 51 52.75 2.51 -10.72
CA ASN A 51 54.01 1.92 -10.26
C ASN A 51 53.89 0.49 -9.72
N PHE A 52 52.69 0.00 -9.43
CA PHE A 52 52.51 -1.34 -8.88
C PHE A 52 52.68 -2.43 -9.95
N SER A 53 53.30 -3.54 -9.55
CA SER A 53 53.57 -4.71 -10.40
C SER A 53 52.35 -5.62 -10.52
N SER A 54 52.35 -6.46 -11.56
CA SER A 54 51.34 -7.52 -11.79
C SER A 54 51.14 -8.44 -10.58
N THR A 55 52.20 -8.71 -9.81
CA THR A 55 52.14 -9.55 -8.60
C THR A 55 51.20 -9.00 -7.54
N SER A 56 50.97 -7.69 -7.50
CA SER A 56 50.05 -7.04 -6.57
C SER A 56 48.58 -7.38 -6.84
N PHE A 57 48.28 -7.85 -8.05
CA PHE A 57 46.92 -8.07 -8.54
C PHE A 57 46.64 -9.53 -8.93
N MET A 58 47.64 -10.42 -8.89
CA MET A 58 47.51 -11.79 -9.37
C MET A 58 46.47 -12.62 -8.61
N LYS A 59 45.94 -13.65 -9.27
CA LYS A 59 44.99 -14.61 -8.68
C LYS A 59 43.75 -13.96 -8.07
N ASN A 60 43.16 -13.04 -8.83
CA ASN A 60 41.84 -12.47 -8.58
C ASN A 60 40.81 -13.05 -9.55
N TYR A 61 39.52 -12.81 -9.30
CA TYR A 61 38.43 -13.44 -10.06
C TYR A 61 38.40 -13.00 -11.52
N ALA A 62 38.33 -11.70 -11.79
CA ALA A 62 38.14 -11.18 -13.15
C ALA A 62 38.70 -9.75 -13.30
N LEU A 63 39.93 -9.51 -12.85
CA LEU A 63 40.59 -8.22 -13.07
C LEU A 63 41.01 -8.07 -14.55
N CYS A 64 40.88 -6.85 -15.06
CA CYS A 64 41.33 -6.47 -16.40
C CYS A 64 42.13 -5.16 -16.35
N GLY A 65 42.94 -4.87 -17.36
CA GLY A 65 43.74 -3.65 -17.37
C GLY A 65 44.84 -3.62 -18.42
N PRO A 66 45.83 -2.72 -18.27
CA PRO A 66 46.91 -2.57 -19.23
C PRO A 66 47.80 -3.84 -19.28
N PRO A 67 48.40 -4.16 -20.45
CA PRO A 67 49.20 -5.37 -20.64
C PRO A 67 50.34 -5.58 -19.64
N ARG A 68 50.91 -4.48 -19.09
CA ARG A 68 51.97 -4.52 -18.06
C ARG A 68 51.60 -5.30 -16.81
N LEU A 69 50.31 -5.42 -16.51
CA LEU A 69 49.79 -6.07 -15.31
C LEU A 69 49.51 -7.58 -15.50
N LEU A 70 49.79 -8.14 -16.68
CA LEU A 70 49.56 -9.57 -17.00
C LEU A 70 48.11 -10.01 -16.75
N VAL A 71 47.17 -9.09 -16.94
CA VAL A 71 45.72 -9.34 -16.91
C VAL A 71 45.13 -9.17 -18.31
N PRO A 72 43.97 -9.76 -18.61
CA PRO A 72 43.26 -9.53 -19.86
C PRO A 72 42.98 -8.03 -20.08
N PRO A 73 42.96 -7.54 -21.33
CA PRO A 73 42.52 -6.19 -21.62
C PRO A 73 41.05 -6.02 -21.22
N CYS A 74 40.70 -4.87 -20.67
CA CYS A 74 39.29 -4.57 -20.40
C CYS A 74 38.53 -4.47 -21.72
N LYS A 75 37.40 -5.16 -21.79
CA LYS A 75 36.45 -4.94 -22.89
C LYS A 75 35.78 -3.60 -22.64
N ASN A 76 35.85 -2.70 -23.62
CA ASN A 76 35.00 -1.52 -23.66
C ASN A 76 33.58 -1.99 -23.98
N ASP A 77 32.95 -2.66 -23.02
CA ASP A 77 31.55 -2.98 -23.11
C ASP A 77 30.80 -1.66 -22.87
N ILE A 78 30.42 -1.02 -23.98
CA ILE A 78 29.31 -0.05 -24.03
C ILE A 78 28.01 -0.70 -23.42
N HIS A 79 28.05 -2.00 -23.11
CA HIS A 79 26.96 -2.83 -22.60
C HIS A 79 26.88 -2.99 -21.07
N GLY A 80 27.76 -2.37 -20.27
CA GLY A 80 27.73 -2.51 -18.80
C GLY A 80 26.53 -1.84 -18.09
N ASN A 81 25.86 -0.91 -18.77
CA ASN A 81 24.71 -0.18 -18.21
C ASN A 81 23.37 -0.76 -18.68
N SER A 82 23.32 -1.47 -19.82
CA SER A 82 22.07 -2.00 -20.38
C SER A 82 21.51 -3.18 -19.59
N GLU A 83 22.34 -4.11 -19.12
CA GLU A 83 21.88 -5.27 -18.34
C GLU A 83 21.23 -4.85 -17.01
N MET A 84 21.87 -3.92 -16.26
CA MET A 84 21.30 -3.37 -15.02
C MET A 84 20.06 -2.51 -15.26
N ILE A 85 20.01 -1.73 -16.36
CA ILE A 85 18.82 -0.95 -16.73
C ILE A 85 17.67 -1.87 -17.15
N ILE A 86 17.92 -2.93 -17.92
CA ILE A 86 16.91 -3.91 -18.35
C ILE A 86 16.36 -4.66 -17.13
N LEU A 87 17.22 -5.04 -16.18
CA LEU A 87 16.81 -5.76 -14.97
C LEU A 87 16.04 -4.85 -13.99
N HIS A 88 16.43 -3.58 -13.85
CA HIS A 88 15.65 -2.58 -13.11
C HIS A 88 14.32 -2.26 -13.82
N ALA A 89 14.30 -2.14 -15.15
CA ALA A 89 13.09 -1.89 -15.93
C ALA A 89 12.11 -3.07 -15.86
N LEU A 90 12.58 -4.31 -15.85
CA LEU A 90 11.72 -5.49 -15.63
C LEU A 90 11.20 -5.57 -14.19
N ARG A 91 12.06 -5.32 -13.20
CA ARG A 91 11.71 -5.42 -11.78
C ARG A 91 10.77 -4.31 -11.31
N TYR A 92 10.91 -3.09 -11.84
CA TYR A 92 10.12 -1.93 -11.43
C TYR A 92 9.11 -1.46 -12.48
N GLY A 93 9.33 -1.72 -13.77
CA GLY A 93 8.42 -1.30 -14.85
C GLY A 93 7.14 -2.14 -14.92
N LEU A 94 7.24 -3.46 -14.75
CA LEU A 94 6.08 -4.34 -14.81
C LEU A 94 5.03 -4.06 -13.70
N PRO A 95 5.42 -3.93 -12.41
CA PRO A 95 4.45 -3.63 -11.34
C PRO A 95 3.91 -2.20 -11.40
N THR A 96 4.70 -1.22 -11.84
CA THR A 96 4.25 0.18 -11.93
C THR A 96 3.18 0.37 -13.00
N ILE A 97 3.30 -0.28 -14.16
CA ILE A 97 2.27 -0.25 -15.21
C ILE A 97 0.95 -0.82 -14.67
N GLY A 98 0.99 -1.94 -13.94
CA GLY A 98 -0.21 -2.54 -13.35
C GLY A 98 -0.94 -1.60 -12.37
N VAL A 99 -0.19 -0.94 -11.48
CA VAL A 99 -0.75 0.04 -10.53
C VAL A 99 -1.38 1.23 -11.25
N VAL A 100 -0.70 1.77 -12.27
CA VAL A 100 -1.22 2.91 -13.05
C VAL A 100 -2.52 2.54 -13.77
N VAL A 101 -2.58 1.35 -14.40
CA VAL A 101 -3.80 0.86 -15.06
C VAL A 101 -4.94 0.69 -14.07
N LEU A 102 -4.68 0.12 -12.88
CA LEU A 102 -5.69 -0.04 -11.83
C LEU A 102 -6.26 1.31 -11.39
N LEU A 103 -5.41 2.32 -11.14
CA LEU A 103 -5.84 3.66 -10.76
C LEU A 103 -6.67 4.35 -11.86
N ILE A 104 -6.31 4.16 -13.14
CA ILE A 104 -7.09 4.67 -14.27
C ILE A 104 -8.47 4.00 -14.32
N VAL A 105 -8.54 2.68 -14.18
CA VAL A 105 -9.81 1.93 -14.15
C VAL A 105 -10.69 2.40 -12.99
N LEU A 106 -10.13 2.52 -11.78
CA LEU A 106 -10.86 3.04 -10.61
C LEU A 106 -11.34 4.47 -10.83
N THR A 107 -10.53 5.33 -11.47
CA THR A 107 -10.93 6.71 -11.79
C THR A 107 -12.04 6.75 -12.83
N ILE A 108 -11.98 5.91 -13.87
CA ILE A 108 -13.05 5.77 -14.87
C ILE A 108 -14.30 5.23 -14.20
N MET A 109 -14.20 4.20 -13.36
CA MET A 109 -15.32 3.68 -12.59
C MET A 109 -15.92 4.74 -11.68
N TYR A 110 -15.11 5.50 -10.95
CA TYR A 110 -15.57 6.60 -10.11
C TYR A 110 -16.29 7.67 -10.92
N ARG A 111 -15.71 8.11 -12.05
CA ARG A 111 -16.35 9.08 -12.96
C ARG A 111 -17.62 8.53 -13.60
N ARG A 112 -17.66 7.23 -13.93
CA ARG A 112 -18.87 6.57 -14.45
C ARG A 112 -19.93 6.41 -13.36
N CYS A 113 -19.56 6.07 -12.13
CA CYS A 113 -20.45 6.03 -10.98
C CYS A 113 -21.00 7.43 -10.67
N GLN A 114 -20.15 8.46 -10.69
CA GLN A 114 -20.58 9.85 -10.49
C GLN A 114 -21.50 10.33 -11.62
N ARG A 115 -21.17 10.05 -12.89
CA ARG A 115 -22.05 10.33 -14.04
C ARG A 115 -23.36 9.57 -13.97
N ARG A 116 -23.33 8.30 -13.56
CA ARG A 116 -24.54 7.49 -13.36
C ARG A 116 -25.37 8.02 -12.20
N SER A 117 -24.73 8.57 -11.17
CA SER A 117 -25.39 9.34 -10.10
C SER A 117 -25.96 10.69 -10.58
N THR A 118 -25.55 11.19 -11.75
CA THR A 118 -26.12 12.41 -12.35
C THR A 118 -27.27 12.13 -13.33
N THR A 119 -27.56 10.85 -13.63
CA THR A 119 -28.73 10.40 -14.41
C THR A 119 -29.44 9.22 -13.74
N LEU A 120 -29.45 9.19 -12.41
CA LEU A 120 -30.53 8.57 -11.67
C LEU A 120 -31.40 9.71 -11.16
N PRO A 121 -32.75 9.64 -11.32
CA PRO A 121 -33.61 10.57 -10.62
C PRO A 121 -33.21 10.48 -9.16
N ILE A 122 -32.98 11.63 -8.56
CA ILE A 122 -32.67 11.81 -7.14
C ILE A 122 -33.66 10.92 -6.39
N LYS A 123 -33.17 9.74 -5.98
CA LYS A 123 -33.90 8.88 -5.07
C LYS A 123 -33.62 9.54 -3.73
N ASP A 124 -34.53 10.43 -3.34
CA ASP A 124 -34.71 11.01 -2.00
C ASP A 124 -34.94 9.91 -0.93
N ASP A 125 -34.16 8.83 -0.97
CA ASP A 125 -34.50 7.56 -0.31
C ASP A 125 -33.28 6.93 0.39
N LEU A 126 -32.16 7.67 0.51
CA LEU A 126 -31.01 7.26 1.34
C LEU A 126 -30.86 8.11 2.62
N LEU A 127 -31.74 9.09 2.83
CA LEU A 127 -31.73 10.01 3.98
C LEU A 127 -33.08 10.12 4.68
N SER A 128 -33.97 9.13 4.53
CA SER A 128 -35.22 9.07 5.29
C SER A 128 -35.38 7.72 5.99
N LEU A 129 -35.54 7.77 7.32
CA LEU A 129 -35.95 6.71 8.24
C LEU A 129 -34.92 5.65 8.70
N LYS A 130 -33.97 6.10 9.52
CA LYS A 130 -33.70 5.40 10.81
C LYS A 130 -34.03 6.29 12.02
N THR A 131 -35.01 7.16 11.85
CA THR A 131 -35.75 7.75 12.97
C THR A 131 -37.12 7.09 12.97
N PRO A 132 -37.52 6.38 14.05
CA PRO A 132 -38.89 5.90 14.15
C PRO A 132 -39.83 7.10 13.98
N ARG A 133 -40.77 6.99 13.04
CA ARG A 133 -41.79 8.02 12.81
C ARG A 133 -42.47 8.32 14.14
N ARG A 134 -42.31 9.54 14.66
CA ARG A 134 -43.02 9.99 15.87
C ARG A 134 -44.46 10.30 15.47
N ILE A 135 -45.38 9.48 15.95
CA ILE A 135 -46.82 9.64 15.73
C ILE A 135 -47.42 10.31 16.97
N SER A 136 -48.23 11.35 16.77
CA SER A 136 -48.87 12.04 17.90
C SER A 136 -50.04 11.21 18.47
N HIS A 137 -50.32 11.34 19.77
CA HIS A 137 -51.46 10.67 20.39
C HIS A 137 -52.81 11.05 19.73
N ALA A 138 -52.94 12.31 19.28
CA ALA A 138 -54.13 12.78 18.56
C ALA A 138 -54.31 12.12 17.18
N GLU A 139 -53.21 11.73 16.52
CA GLU A 139 -53.25 10.95 15.28
C GLU A 139 -53.64 9.49 15.57
N LEU A 140 -53.10 8.88 16.63
CA LEU A 140 -53.47 7.53 17.04
C LEU A 140 -54.95 7.43 17.46
N SER A 141 -55.45 8.41 18.23
CA SER A 141 -56.85 8.50 18.62
C SER A 141 -57.76 8.62 17.40
N ARG A 142 -57.47 9.52 16.45
CA ARG A 142 -58.23 9.60 15.19
C ARG A 142 -58.15 8.33 14.36
N ALA A 143 -56.98 7.71 14.28
CA ALA A 143 -56.77 6.49 13.50
C ALA A 143 -57.56 5.28 14.04
N THR A 144 -57.91 5.29 15.34
CA THR A 144 -58.59 4.20 16.05
C THR A 144 -60.03 4.54 16.44
N ASN A 145 -60.58 5.66 15.95
CA ASN A 145 -61.87 6.23 16.37
C ASN A 145 -61.97 6.43 17.90
N GLY A 146 -60.89 6.88 18.52
CA GLY A 146 -60.81 7.11 19.97
C GLY A 146 -60.54 5.84 20.78
N PHE A 147 -59.82 4.87 20.20
CA PHE A 147 -59.58 3.55 20.80
C PHE A 147 -60.88 2.78 21.09
N GLU A 148 -61.80 2.81 20.13
CA GLU A 148 -63.09 2.13 20.22
C GLU A 148 -62.92 0.60 20.30
N GLU A 149 -63.77 -0.07 21.07
CA GLU A 149 -63.70 -1.53 21.28
C GLU A 149 -63.93 -2.34 20.00
N SER A 150 -64.72 -1.80 19.06
CA SER A 150 -64.93 -2.37 17.72
C SER A 150 -63.63 -2.52 16.91
N ASN A 151 -62.61 -1.71 17.23
CA ASN A 151 -61.29 -1.75 16.61
C ASN A 151 -60.28 -2.56 17.44
N MET A 152 -60.67 -3.17 18.56
CA MET A 152 -59.76 -3.99 19.37
C MET A 152 -59.43 -5.30 18.65
N LEU A 153 -58.14 -5.52 18.39
CA LEU A 153 -57.61 -6.76 17.82
C LEU A 153 -57.31 -7.79 18.90
N GLY A 154 -57.02 -7.35 20.13
CA GLY A 154 -56.80 -8.26 21.25
C GLY A 154 -56.41 -7.56 22.55
N SER A 155 -56.51 -8.30 23.65
CA SER A 155 -56.11 -7.89 24.99
C SER A 155 -55.20 -8.93 25.62
N GLY A 156 -54.28 -8.49 26.49
CA GLY A 156 -53.37 -9.37 27.21
C GLY A 156 -52.84 -8.71 28.48
N SER A 157 -51.96 -9.41 29.20
CA SER A 157 -51.39 -8.96 30.48
C SER A 157 -50.68 -7.60 30.41
N PHE A 158 -50.14 -7.24 29.25
CA PHE A 158 -49.36 -6.02 29.04
C PHE A 158 -50.13 -4.89 28.34
N GLY A 159 -51.43 -5.06 28.09
CA GLY A 159 -52.29 -4.03 27.51
C GLY A 159 -53.16 -4.51 26.35
N TYR A 160 -53.52 -3.57 25.48
CA TYR A 160 -54.51 -3.75 24.42
C TYR A 160 -53.90 -3.43 23.06
N VAL A 161 -54.38 -4.10 22.02
CA VAL A 161 -53.97 -3.87 20.63
C VAL A 161 -55.19 -3.44 19.83
N TYR A 162 -55.10 -2.29 19.16
CA TYR A 162 -56.17 -1.75 18.32
C TYR A 162 -55.75 -1.71 16.86
N LYS A 163 -56.69 -1.95 15.96
CA LYS A 163 -56.57 -1.65 14.54
C LYS A 163 -56.74 -0.15 14.36
N GLY A 164 -55.87 0.47 13.58
CA GLY A 164 -56.01 1.87 13.19
C GLY A 164 -55.60 2.11 11.76
N ARG A 165 -56.08 3.23 11.20
CA ARG A 165 -55.67 3.73 9.89
C ARG A 165 -55.12 5.14 10.01
N LEU A 166 -53.83 5.31 9.74
CA LEU A 166 -53.15 6.60 9.81
C LEU A 166 -53.62 7.54 8.68
N SER A 167 -53.30 8.83 8.77
CA SER A 167 -53.74 9.85 7.81
C SER A 167 -53.17 9.66 6.40
N ASP A 168 -52.08 8.91 6.25
CA ASP A 168 -51.49 8.49 4.97
C ASP A 168 -52.15 7.23 4.39
N GLY A 169 -53.17 6.68 5.05
CA GLY A 169 -53.89 5.48 4.65
C GLY A 169 -53.25 4.16 5.10
N MET A 170 -52.12 4.20 5.81
CA MET A 170 -51.46 3.01 6.35
C MET A 170 -52.32 2.35 7.43
N GLU A 171 -52.61 1.06 7.28
CA GLU A 171 -53.21 0.26 8.36
C GLU A 171 -52.14 -0.18 9.35
N VAL A 172 -52.41 0.01 10.64
CA VAL A 172 -51.47 -0.25 11.73
C VAL A 172 -52.15 -0.98 12.89
N ALA A 173 -51.36 -1.75 13.63
CA ALA A 173 -51.74 -2.28 14.94
C ALA A 173 -51.07 -1.42 16.03
N ILE A 174 -51.88 -0.80 16.88
CA ILE A 174 -51.42 0.12 17.92
C ILE A 174 -51.53 -0.58 19.26
N LYS A 175 -50.38 -0.84 19.91
CA LYS A 175 -50.32 -1.44 21.25
C LYS A 175 -50.33 -0.34 22.31
N VAL A 176 -51.37 -0.32 23.14
CA VAL A 176 -51.53 0.58 24.29
C VAL A 176 -51.20 -0.19 25.55
N PHE A 177 -50.16 0.24 26.28
CA PHE A 177 -49.69 -0.47 27.47
C PHE A 177 -50.51 -0.12 28.71
N ASN A 178 -50.71 -1.12 29.57
CA ASN A 178 -51.18 -0.86 30.93
C ASN A 178 -50.00 -0.38 31.78
N LEU A 179 -50.00 0.91 32.13
CA LEU A 179 -48.92 1.54 32.90
C LEU A 179 -48.86 1.08 34.37
N GLN A 180 -49.87 0.35 34.86
CA GLN A 180 -49.87 -0.22 36.20
C GLN A 180 -49.12 -1.55 36.29
N THR A 181 -48.69 -2.13 35.16
CA THR A 181 -47.95 -3.39 35.12
C THR A 181 -46.44 -3.12 35.00
N GLU A 182 -45.68 -3.36 36.07
CA GLU A 182 -44.20 -3.26 36.03
C GLU A 182 -43.63 -4.16 34.92
N GLY A 183 -42.75 -3.61 34.08
CA GLY A 183 -42.07 -4.35 33.01
C GLY A 183 -42.74 -4.35 31.62
N ALA A 184 -43.89 -3.67 31.45
CA ALA A 184 -44.58 -3.58 30.15
C ALA A 184 -43.69 -3.04 29.00
N PHE A 185 -42.71 -2.19 29.31
CA PHE A 185 -41.76 -1.63 28.35
C PHE A 185 -40.62 -2.59 27.97
N ARG A 186 -40.31 -3.61 28.78
CA ARG A 186 -39.21 -4.55 28.52
C ARG A 186 -39.52 -5.59 27.43
N SER A 187 -40.77 -5.64 26.93
CA SER A 187 -41.15 -6.62 25.91
C SER A 187 -40.67 -6.28 24.49
N PHE A 188 -39.87 -5.22 24.31
CA PHE A 188 -39.39 -4.74 23.00
C PHE A 188 -37.90 -4.40 22.97
N ASP A 189 -37.18 -4.61 24.07
CA ASP A 189 -35.71 -4.56 24.05
C ASP A 189 -35.22 -5.89 23.41
N ILE A 190 -34.72 -5.81 22.17
CA ILE A 190 -34.00 -6.90 21.47
C ILE A 190 -32.50 -6.69 21.70
#